data_AF-A0A7J6QA20-F1
#
_entry.id   AF-A0A7J6QA20-F1
#
_cell.length_a   1.000
_cell.length_b   1.000
_cell.length_c   1.000
_cell.angle_alpha   90.00
_cell.angle_beta   90.00
_cell.angle_gamma   90.00
#
_symmetry.space_group_name_H-M   'P 1'
#
loop_
_entity.id
_entity.type
_entity.pdbx_description
1 polymer ?
#
loop_
_entity_poly.entity_id
_entity_poly.type
_entity_poly.pdbx_seq_one_letter_code
_entity_poly.pdbx_strand_id
1 'polypeptide(L)'
;MSSRRATEGPTTNASDQAAAAAMRERAAVSGKATNAEGEGSLLDKVASEAYRALPGVEFDGGAFDWNSDNTFKYVLMEVDDPDDDGKCRHLVRGLTWAEYHQESAAPTIEELEAAGLRWRILGGGRMKYSAEKKSLHIYGYSYGFPWPNGVYKHDMRVTDSRDAVVWKNNSINRRRVESD
;
A
#
# COMPACT_ATOMS: atom_id res chain seq x y z
N MET A 1 -9.76 40.74 4.96
CA MET A 1 -8.68 40.42 5.92
C MET A 1 -8.66 38.92 6.12
N SER A 2 -7.67 38.26 5.52
CA SER A 2 -7.50 36.80 5.53
C SER A 2 -7.02 36.37 6.91
N SER A 3 -7.76 35.51 7.59
CA SER A 3 -7.28 34.81 8.78
C SER A 3 -6.90 33.39 8.37
N ARG A 4 -5.61 33.18 8.09
CA ARG A 4 -5.01 31.84 8.06
C ARG A 4 -4.95 31.35 9.50
N ARG A 5 -5.75 30.36 9.86
CA ARG A 5 -5.50 29.56 11.07
C ARG A 5 -4.46 28.51 10.75
N ALA A 6 -3.31 28.65 11.40
CA ALA A 6 -2.35 27.60 11.58
C ALA A 6 -3.02 26.37 12.22
N THR A 7 -2.82 25.19 11.65
CA THR A 7 -2.93 23.93 12.39
C THR A 7 -1.65 23.16 12.18
N GLU A 8 -0.85 23.19 13.24
CA GLU A 8 0.43 22.53 13.41
C GLU A 8 0.19 21.10 13.93
N GLY A 9 0.82 20.08 13.32
CA GLY A 9 0.99 18.73 13.89
C GLY A 9 0.24 17.59 13.19
N PRO A 10 0.89 16.44 12.88
CA PRO A 10 0.26 15.35 12.15
C PRO A 10 -0.37 14.34 13.12
N THR A 11 -1.69 14.35 13.28
CA THR A 11 -2.37 13.29 14.03
C THR A 11 -3.61 12.84 13.29
N THR A 12 -3.55 11.62 12.76
CA THR A 12 -4.68 10.77 12.36
C THR A 12 -5.92 11.08 13.21
N ASN A 13 -6.92 11.74 12.61
CA ASN A 13 -8.19 12.00 13.26
C ASN A 13 -9.02 10.69 13.29
N ALA A 14 -10.02 10.62 14.17
CA ALA A 14 -10.89 9.44 14.26
C ALA A 14 -11.53 9.06 12.92
N SER A 15 -11.71 10.03 12.02
CA SER A 15 -12.21 9.82 10.65
C SER A 15 -11.28 8.95 9.81
N ASP A 16 -9.97 9.18 9.86
CA ASP A 16 -8.96 8.37 9.16
C ASP A 16 -8.93 6.92 9.68
N GLN A 17 -9.05 6.74 11.00
CA GLN A 17 -9.16 5.39 11.58
C GLN A 17 -10.45 4.68 11.16
N ALA A 18 -11.57 5.40 11.12
CA ALA A 18 -12.86 4.85 10.70
C ALA A 18 -12.84 4.47 9.22
N ALA A 19 -12.28 5.31 8.36
CA ALA A 19 -12.21 5.03 6.93
C ALA A 19 -11.23 3.88 6.61
N ALA A 20 -10.10 3.80 7.32
CA ALA A 20 -9.21 2.64 7.26
C ALA A 20 -9.83 1.36 7.83
N ALA A 21 -10.70 1.46 8.85
CA ALA A 21 -11.49 0.32 9.34
C ALA A 21 -12.50 -0.14 8.28
N ALA A 22 -13.23 0.78 7.66
CA ALA A 22 -14.16 0.46 6.59
C ALA A 22 -13.44 -0.22 5.41
N MET A 23 -12.25 0.25 5.01
CA MET A 23 -11.45 -0.43 3.98
C MET A 23 -11.06 -1.85 4.37
N ARG A 24 -10.71 -2.09 5.64
CA ARG A 24 -10.40 -3.46 6.13
C ARG A 24 -11.63 -4.37 6.13
N GLU A 25 -12.81 -3.82 6.44
CA GLU A 25 -14.07 -4.56 6.34
C GLU A 25 -14.41 -4.91 4.88
N ARG A 26 -14.20 -3.98 3.94
CA ARG A 26 -14.33 -4.27 2.49
C ARG A 26 -13.35 -5.36 2.04
N ALA A 27 -12.09 -5.26 2.45
CA ALA A 27 -11.08 -6.27 2.17
C ALA A 27 -11.51 -7.67 2.63
N ALA A 28 -12.11 -7.79 3.82
CA ALA A 28 -12.57 -9.07 4.38
C ALA A 28 -13.69 -9.76 3.58
N VAL A 29 -14.42 -9.01 2.75
CA VAL A 29 -15.47 -9.53 1.86
C VAL A 29 -15.07 -9.52 0.39
N SER A 30 -13.90 -8.99 0.04
CA SER A 30 -13.38 -8.94 -1.32
C SER A 30 -13.12 -10.35 -1.90
N GLY A 31 -13.29 -10.50 -3.22
CA GLY A 31 -13.02 -11.74 -3.94
C GLY A 31 -13.84 -12.97 -3.54
N LYS A 32 -14.95 -12.81 -2.78
CA LYS A 32 -15.95 -13.88 -2.61
C LYS A 32 -16.79 -14.06 -3.89
N ALA A 33 -16.16 -14.49 -4.97
CA ALA A 33 -16.87 -15.09 -6.09
C ALA A 33 -17.30 -16.51 -5.67
N THR A 34 -18.59 -16.82 -5.82
CA THR A 34 -19.14 -18.14 -5.53
C THR A 34 -18.49 -19.17 -6.45
N ASN A 35 -17.84 -20.20 -5.87
CA ASN A 35 -17.32 -21.34 -6.61
C ASN A 35 -18.43 -21.97 -7.46
N ALA A 36 -18.48 -21.64 -8.74
CA ALA A 36 -19.15 -22.41 -9.75
C ALA A 36 -18.04 -23.12 -10.54
N GLU A 37 -17.83 -24.40 -10.23
CA GLU A 37 -16.88 -25.23 -10.95
C GLU A 37 -17.30 -25.30 -12.43
N GLY A 38 -16.50 -24.70 -13.31
CA GLY A 38 -16.75 -24.65 -14.74
C GLY A 38 -15.66 -23.83 -15.43
N GLU A 39 -15.28 -24.25 -16.63
CA GLU A 39 -14.19 -23.67 -17.43
C GLU A 39 -14.18 -22.13 -17.43
N GLY A 40 -13.00 -21.56 -17.19
CA GLY A 40 -12.74 -20.15 -16.86
C GLY A 40 -13.76 -19.14 -17.37
N SER A 41 -14.54 -18.63 -16.42
CA SER A 41 -15.49 -17.55 -16.64
C SER A 41 -14.78 -16.34 -17.26
N LEU A 42 -15.52 -15.53 -18.02
CA LEU A 42 -15.00 -14.24 -18.51
C LEU A 42 -14.46 -13.38 -17.35
N LEU A 43 -15.07 -13.49 -16.17
CA LEU A 43 -14.64 -12.81 -14.95
C LEU A 43 -13.27 -13.31 -14.47
N ASP A 44 -13.00 -14.62 -14.56
CA ASP A 44 -11.72 -15.20 -14.13
C ASP A 44 -10.59 -14.69 -15.04
N LYS A 45 -10.83 -14.62 -16.36
CA LYS A 45 -9.86 -14.08 -17.32
C LYS A 45 -9.57 -12.60 -17.05
N VAL A 46 -10.60 -11.80 -16.77
CA VAL A 46 -10.45 -10.39 -16.41
C VAL A 46 -9.64 -10.24 -15.12
N ALA A 47 -9.90 -11.07 -14.10
CA ALA A 47 -9.16 -11.06 -12.85
C ALA A 47 -7.67 -11.40 -13.07
N SER A 48 -7.37 -12.45 -13.84
CA SER A 48 -5.99 -12.86 -14.14
C SER A 48 -5.24 -11.82 -14.97
N GLU A 49 -5.89 -11.19 -15.96
CA GLU A 49 -5.29 -10.11 -16.73
C GLU A 49 -5.02 -8.86 -15.87
N ALA A 50 -5.98 -8.44 -15.06
CA ALA A 50 -5.82 -7.32 -14.14
C ALA A 50 -4.68 -7.60 -13.14
N TYR A 51 -4.67 -8.78 -12.50
CA TYR A 51 -3.60 -9.17 -11.57
C TYR A 51 -2.20 -9.13 -12.20
N ARG A 52 -2.07 -9.52 -13.46
CA ARG A 52 -0.80 -9.48 -14.20
C ARG A 52 -0.40 -8.06 -14.59
N ALA A 53 -1.36 -7.20 -14.92
CA ALA A 53 -1.12 -5.81 -15.31
C ALA A 53 -0.69 -4.91 -14.15
N LEU A 54 -1.02 -5.26 -12.90
CA LEU A 54 -0.70 -4.46 -11.72
C LEU A 54 0.82 -4.31 -11.51
N PRO A 55 1.35 -3.06 -11.54
CA PRO A 55 2.76 -2.81 -11.24
C PRO A 55 3.04 -3.05 -9.76
N GLY A 56 4.22 -3.61 -9.45
CA GLY A 56 4.64 -3.84 -8.06
C GLY A 56 4.71 -2.53 -7.27
N VAL A 57 5.33 -1.50 -7.83
CA VAL A 57 5.47 -0.19 -7.19
C VAL A 57 4.88 0.91 -8.08
N GLU A 58 3.89 1.61 -7.56
CA GLU A 58 3.30 2.76 -8.24
C GLU A 58 3.20 3.97 -7.31
N PHE A 59 3.69 5.10 -7.82
CA PHE A 59 3.60 6.40 -7.16
C PHE A 59 2.94 7.39 -8.12
N ASP A 60 2.00 8.19 -7.61
CA ASP A 60 1.27 9.20 -8.40
C ASP A 60 0.65 8.64 -9.69
N GLY A 61 0.12 7.42 -9.66
CA GLY A 61 -0.46 6.77 -10.84
C GLY A 61 0.55 6.56 -11.98
N GLY A 62 1.84 6.43 -11.65
CA GLY A 62 2.93 6.32 -12.62
C GLY A 62 3.56 7.66 -13.03
N ALA A 63 3.00 8.80 -12.60
CA ALA A 63 3.47 10.15 -12.96
C ALA A 63 4.43 10.77 -11.93
N PHE A 64 5.00 9.97 -11.03
CA PHE A 64 5.91 10.47 -9.99
C PHE A 64 7.13 11.18 -10.57
N ASP A 65 7.42 12.38 -10.07
CA ASP A 65 8.58 13.16 -10.49
C ASP A 65 9.87 12.68 -9.80
N TRP A 66 10.65 11.89 -10.53
CA TRP A 66 11.94 11.37 -10.07
C TRP A 66 13.07 12.40 -10.03
N ASN A 67 12.83 13.62 -10.51
CA ASN A 67 13.81 14.71 -10.51
C ASN A 67 13.67 15.65 -9.31
N SER A 68 12.65 15.46 -8.47
CA SER A 68 12.45 16.24 -7.25
C SER A 68 12.47 15.37 -6.00
N ASP A 69 13.00 15.94 -4.92
CA ASP A 69 12.93 15.33 -3.59
C ASP A 69 11.49 15.34 -3.11
N ASN A 70 11.01 14.20 -2.62
CA ASN A 70 9.62 14.03 -2.21
C ASN A 70 9.53 13.31 -0.86
N THR A 71 8.56 13.69 -0.03
CA THR A 71 8.24 12.96 1.20
C THR A 71 6.73 12.74 1.27
N PHE A 72 6.31 11.50 1.33
CA PHE A 72 4.90 11.14 1.15
C PHE A 72 4.51 9.89 1.94
N LYS A 73 3.22 9.68 2.11
CA LYS A 73 2.67 8.49 2.76
C LYS A 73 2.55 7.36 1.74
N TYR A 74 2.69 6.13 2.24
CA TYR A 74 2.54 4.96 1.39
C TYR A 74 1.83 3.84 2.14
N VAL A 75 1.19 2.95 1.39
CA VAL A 75 0.62 1.69 1.88
C VAL A 75 1.30 0.51 1.22
N LEU A 76 1.36 -0.60 1.97
CA LEU A 76 1.69 -1.90 1.44
C LEU A 76 0.41 -2.73 1.38
N MET A 77 0.08 -3.19 0.18
CA MET A 77 -1.07 -4.04 -0.10
C MET A 77 -0.59 -5.43 -0.48
N GLU A 78 -1.47 -6.40 -0.30
CA GLU A 78 -1.30 -7.78 -0.73
C GLU A 78 -2.56 -8.17 -1.50
N VAL A 79 -2.36 -8.76 -2.68
CA VAL A 79 -3.40 -9.17 -3.60
C VAL A 79 -3.19 -10.64 -3.90
N ASP A 80 -4.25 -11.42 -3.78
CA ASP A 80 -4.13 -12.86 -3.99
C ASP A 80 -4.12 -13.18 -5.48
N ASP A 81 -3.37 -14.22 -5.83
CA ASP A 81 -3.28 -14.70 -7.20
C ASP A 81 -4.59 -15.39 -7.59
N PRO A 82 -5.33 -14.90 -8.61
CA PRO A 82 -6.58 -15.53 -9.03
C PRO A 82 -6.35 -16.90 -9.67
N ASP A 83 -5.13 -17.21 -10.13
CA ASP A 83 -4.78 -18.46 -10.81
C ASP A 83 -4.19 -19.51 -9.84
N ASP A 84 -3.79 -19.13 -8.62
CA ASP A 84 -3.07 -20.01 -7.69
C ASP A 84 -3.42 -19.71 -6.22
N ASP A 85 -4.31 -20.55 -5.66
CA ASP A 85 -4.74 -20.48 -4.27
C ASP A 85 -3.55 -20.62 -3.31
N GLY A 86 -3.22 -19.53 -2.63
CA GLY A 86 -2.13 -19.46 -1.65
C GLY A 86 -0.93 -18.64 -2.12
N LYS A 87 -0.91 -18.21 -3.38
CA LYS A 87 0.02 -17.17 -3.84
C LYS A 87 -0.61 -15.79 -3.71
N CYS A 88 0.25 -14.82 -3.47
CA CYS A 88 -0.12 -13.42 -3.39
C CYS A 88 1.05 -12.56 -3.86
N ARG A 89 0.72 -11.35 -4.31
CA ARG A 89 1.66 -10.31 -4.70
C ARG A 89 1.54 -9.12 -3.76
N HIS A 90 2.68 -8.56 -3.41
CA HIS A 90 2.76 -7.32 -2.66
C HIS A 90 2.80 -6.12 -3.60
N LEU A 91 1.98 -5.11 -3.31
CA LEU A 91 1.91 -3.85 -4.06
C LEU A 91 2.25 -2.68 -3.14
N VAL A 92 3.15 -1.82 -3.57
CA VAL A 92 3.44 -0.54 -2.90
C VAL A 92 2.73 0.57 -3.65
N ARG A 93 1.95 1.36 -2.92
CA ARG A 93 1.23 2.52 -3.45
C ARG A 93 1.52 3.76 -2.61
N GLY A 94 1.68 4.90 -3.27
CA GLY A 94 1.88 6.18 -2.62
C GLY A 94 1.47 7.34 -3.52
N LEU A 95 0.92 8.39 -2.93
CA LEU A 95 0.59 9.62 -3.63
C LEU A 95 1.30 10.77 -2.92
N THR A 96 2.04 11.58 -3.66
CA THR A 96 2.87 12.67 -3.10
C THR A 96 2.03 13.74 -2.41
N TRP A 97 0.81 13.92 -2.89
CA TRP A 97 -0.17 14.87 -2.36
C TRP A 97 -1.10 14.27 -1.29
N ALA A 98 -1.09 12.95 -1.07
CA ALA A 98 -2.02 12.33 -0.13
C ALA A 98 -1.72 12.76 1.30
N GLU A 99 -2.73 13.33 1.95
CA GLU A 99 -2.69 13.66 3.35
C GLU A 99 -2.89 12.42 4.22
N TYR A 100 -3.51 11.35 3.70
CA TYR A 100 -3.85 10.13 4.44
C TYR A 100 -3.45 8.85 3.69
N HIS A 101 -3.22 7.77 4.45
CA HIS A 101 -2.80 6.48 3.87
C HIS A 101 -3.87 5.86 2.96
N GLN A 102 -5.15 6.04 3.31
CA GLN A 102 -6.27 5.52 2.54
C GLN A 102 -6.33 6.07 1.11
N GLU A 103 -5.95 7.34 0.92
CA GLU A 103 -5.98 8.00 -0.39
C GLU A 103 -4.97 7.35 -1.34
N SER A 104 -3.82 6.93 -0.79
CA SER A 104 -2.82 6.18 -1.56
C SER A 104 -3.30 4.78 -1.97
N ALA A 105 -4.26 4.19 -1.26
CA ALA A 105 -4.79 2.86 -1.54
C ALA A 105 -6.01 2.89 -2.46
N ALA A 106 -6.84 3.94 -2.36
CA ALA A 106 -8.18 3.98 -2.94
C ALA A 106 -8.23 3.68 -4.46
N PRO A 107 -7.38 4.27 -5.32
CA PRO A 107 -7.44 4.00 -6.76
C PRO A 107 -7.18 2.52 -7.09
N THR A 108 -6.18 1.91 -6.43
CA THR A 108 -5.86 0.49 -6.64
C THR A 108 -6.94 -0.41 -6.06
N ILE A 109 -7.58 -0.03 -4.95
CA ILE A 109 -8.72 -0.80 -4.40
C ILE A 109 -9.88 -0.81 -5.39
N GLU A 110 -10.21 0.33 -6.01
CA GLU A 110 -11.29 0.41 -7.00
C GLU A 110 -11.02 -0.49 -8.21
N GLU A 111 -9.78 -0.53 -8.71
CA GLU A 111 -9.36 -1.44 -9.79
C GLU A 111 -9.48 -2.92 -9.38
N LEU A 112 -9.03 -3.26 -8.17
CA LEU A 112 -9.08 -4.63 -7.65
C LEU A 112 -10.52 -5.10 -7.42
N GLU A 113 -11.37 -4.25 -6.84
CA GLU A 113 -12.79 -4.55 -6.62
C GLU A 113 -13.53 -4.70 -7.95
N ALA A 114 -13.24 -3.86 -8.95
CA ALA A 114 -13.81 -3.97 -10.30
C ALA A 114 -13.39 -5.26 -11.01
N ALA A 115 -12.17 -5.73 -10.78
CA ALA A 115 -11.65 -7.00 -11.31
C ALA A 115 -12.09 -8.23 -10.48
N GLY A 116 -12.77 -8.06 -9.35
CA GLY A 116 -13.17 -9.15 -8.46
C GLY A 116 -12.02 -9.79 -7.68
N LEU A 117 -10.87 -9.13 -7.57
CA LEU A 117 -9.69 -9.64 -6.88
C LEU A 117 -9.81 -9.49 -5.36
N ARG A 118 -9.28 -10.48 -4.63
CA ARG A 118 -9.16 -10.42 -3.18
C ARG A 118 -7.91 -9.63 -2.80
N TRP A 119 -8.05 -8.70 -1.86
CA TRP A 119 -6.98 -7.80 -1.47
C TRP A 119 -6.99 -7.51 0.02
N ARG A 120 -5.86 -7.05 0.54
CA ARG A 120 -5.69 -6.58 1.92
C ARG A 120 -4.63 -5.51 2.02
N ILE A 121 -4.80 -4.57 2.94
CA ILE A 121 -3.75 -3.61 3.30
C ILE A 121 -2.99 -4.18 4.50
N LEU A 122 -1.70 -4.46 4.32
CA LEU A 122 -0.82 -5.00 5.35
C LEU A 122 -0.28 -3.93 6.28
N GLY A 123 -0.18 -2.69 5.81
CA GLY A 123 0.31 -1.60 6.63
C GLY A 123 0.66 -0.40 5.80
N GLY A 124 1.35 0.55 6.42
CA GLY A 124 1.83 1.74 5.74
C GLY A 124 2.87 2.48 6.55
N GLY A 125 3.34 3.58 6.00
CA GLY A 125 4.35 4.43 6.62
C GLY A 125 4.58 5.69 5.81
N ARG A 126 5.82 6.17 5.82
CA ARG A 126 6.29 7.29 5.01
C ARG A 126 7.47 6.87 4.16
N MET A 127 7.58 7.50 3.01
CA MET A 127 8.73 7.41 2.13
C MET A 127 9.33 8.79 1.94
N LYS A 128 10.65 8.85 1.90
CA LYS A 128 11.42 10.02 1.52
C LYS A 128 12.31 9.65 0.33
N TYR A 129 12.00 10.23 -0.83
CA TYR A 129 12.81 10.11 -2.02
C TYR A 129 13.82 11.25 -2.10
N SER A 130 15.05 10.92 -2.47
CA SER A 130 16.09 11.89 -2.80
C SER A 130 16.51 11.68 -4.25
N ALA A 131 16.28 12.70 -5.09
CA ALA A 131 16.60 12.68 -6.52
C ALA A 131 18.10 12.64 -6.75
N GLU A 132 18.86 13.43 -6.00
CA GLU A 132 20.33 13.46 -6.04
C GLU A 132 20.93 12.07 -5.79
N LYS A 133 20.43 11.37 -4.75
CA LYS A 133 20.97 10.07 -4.32
C LYS A 133 20.30 8.89 -5.02
N LYS A 134 19.27 9.14 -5.84
CA LYS A 134 18.38 8.12 -6.43
C LYS A 134 17.97 7.06 -5.40
N SER A 135 17.60 7.52 -4.20
CA SER A 135 17.36 6.64 -3.06
C SER A 135 16.01 6.91 -2.44
N LEU A 136 15.30 5.84 -2.12
CA LEU A 136 14.02 5.87 -1.42
C LEU A 136 14.21 5.35 0.00
N HIS A 137 13.92 6.21 0.98
CA HIS A 137 14.03 5.89 2.39
C HIS A 137 12.65 5.64 2.99
N ILE A 138 12.46 4.50 3.63
CA ILE A 138 11.15 4.07 4.16
C ILE A 138 11.21 3.98 5.68
N TYR A 139 10.21 4.56 6.34
CA TYR A 139 10.14 4.65 7.79
C TYR A 139 8.73 4.94 8.30
N GLY A 140 8.56 4.86 9.63
CA GLY A 140 7.30 5.21 10.30
C GLY A 140 6.20 4.17 10.12
N TYR A 141 4.97 4.52 10.49
CA TYR A 141 3.83 3.61 10.46
C TYR A 141 2.53 4.34 10.11
N SER A 142 1.49 3.56 9.79
CA SER A 142 0.11 4.05 9.64
C SER A 142 -0.70 3.70 10.88
N TYR A 143 -1.43 4.68 11.42
CA TYR A 143 -2.39 4.44 12.50
C TYR A 143 -3.68 3.78 12.00
N GLY A 144 -4.11 4.08 10.76
CA GLY A 144 -5.28 3.45 10.14
C GLY A 144 -4.99 2.02 9.67
N PHE A 145 -3.76 1.76 9.22
CA PHE A 145 -3.29 0.45 8.76
C PHE A 145 -2.08 -0.01 9.60
N PRO A 146 -2.30 -0.45 10.85
CA PRO A 146 -1.23 -1.00 11.66
C PRO A 146 -0.73 -2.30 11.06
N TRP A 147 0.57 -2.54 11.18
CA TRP A 147 1.19 -3.76 10.71
C TRP A 147 0.74 -4.98 11.54
N PRO A 148 0.53 -6.16 10.93
CA PRO A 148 0.23 -7.39 11.65
C PRO A 148 1.25 -7.65 12.77
N ASN A 149 0.74 -7.94 13.97
CA ASN A 149 1.54 -8.19 15.18
C ASN A 149 2.48 -7.03 15.57
N GLY A 150 2.28 -5.83 15.03
CA GLY A 150 3.16 -4.67 15.27
C GLY A 150 4.56 -4.80 14.66
N VAL A 151 4.78 -5.79 13.79
CA VAL A 151 6.08 -6.02 13.14
C VAL A 151 6.12 -5.26 11.81
N TYR A 152 6.95 -4.22 11.76
CA TYR A 152 7.15 -3.42 10.55
C TYR A 152 7.88 -4.22 9.49
N LYS A 153 7.25 -4.44 8.33
CA LYS A 153 7.81 -5.21 7.21
C LYS A 153 8.09 -4.32 5.99
N HIS A 154 8.78 -3.21 6.22
CA HIS A 154 9.22 -2.29 5.16
C HIS A 154 10.25 -2.91 4.20
N ASP A 155 10.81 -4.07 4.56
CA ASP A 155 11.78 -4.85 3.80
C ASP A 155 11.16 -5.92 2.89
N MET A 156 9.82 -6.06 2.88
CA MET A 156 9.17 -7.00 1.96
C MET A 156 9.53 -6.62 0.52
N ARG A 157 10.21 -7.54 -0.15
CA ARG A 157 10.62 -7.38 -1.55
C ARG A 157 9.37 -7.25 -2.40
N VAL A 158 9.09 -6.02 -2.81
CA VAL A 158 8.28 -5.78 -4.00
C VAL A 158 9.22 -5.92 -5.17
N THR A 159 9.02 -6.98 -5.95
CA THR A 159 9.71 -7.17 -7.23
C THR A 159 9.16 -6.14 -8.20
N ASP A 160 9.88 -5.03 -8.38
CA ASP A 160 9.66 -4.13 -9.51
C ASP A 160 11.01 -3.79 -10.14
N SER A 161 11.06 -3.85 -11.46
CA SER A 161 12.25 -3.84 -12.32
C SER A 161 12.86 -2.44 -12.51
N ARG A 162 12.71 -1.54 -11.54
CA ARG A 162 13.34 -0.21 -11.60
C ARG A 162 14.73 -0.29 -10.98
N ASP A 163 15.64 -0.93 -11.72
CA ASP A 163 17.02 -1.31 -11.35
C ASP A 163 17.94 -0.17 -10.83
N ALA A 164 17.47 1.07 -10.78
CA ALA A 164 18.26 2.23 -10.37
C ALA A 164 17.88 2.85 -9.01
N VAL A 165 16.76 2.46 -8.38
CA VAL A 165 16.34 3.06 -7.10
C VAL A 165 16.81 2.20 -5.94
N VAL A 166 17.68 2.74 -5.09
CA VAL A 166 18.15 2.04 -3.89
C VAL A 166 17.14 2.20 -2.77
N TRP A 167 16.55 1.09 -2.33
CA TRP A 167 15.63 1.02 -1.19
C TRP A 167 16.41 0.95 0.12
N LYS A 168 16.26 1.95 0.99
CA LYS A 168 16.89 1.97 2.32
C LYS A 168 15.84 1.89 3.40
N ASN A 169 15.68 0.70 3.99
CA ASN A 169 14.82 0.49 5.15
C ASN A 169 15.61 0.78 6.43
N ASN A 170 15.01 1.58 7.34
CA ASN A 170 15.49 1.72 8.70
C ASN A 170 14.36 1.34 9.67
N SER A 171 13.92 0.08 9.60
CA SER A 171 13.06 -0.51 10.61
C SER A 171 13.86 -0.53 11.91
N ILE A 172 13.46 0.30 12.88
CA ILE A 172 13.94 0.24 14.25
C ILE A 172 13.52 -1.12 14.82
N ASN A 173 14.40 -2.12 14.71
CA ASN A 173 14.24 -3.41 15.36
C ASN A 173 15.31 -3.54 16.44
N ARG A 174 15.01 -3.05 17.65
CA ARG A 174 15.46 -3.65 18.93
C ARG A 174 14.53 -3.22 20.07
N ARG A 175 13.53 -4.05 20.37
CA ARG A 175 13.25 -4.39 21.77
C ARG A 175 13.54 -5.87 21.93
N ARG A 176 14.81 -6.18 22.21
CA ARG A 176 15.17 -7.35 23.01
C ARG A 176 14.78 -6.97 24.43
N VAL A 177 13.59 -7.37 24.87
CA VAL A 177 13.30 -7.47 26.30
C VAL A 177 13.78 -8.86 26.68
N GLU A 178 15.08 -8.99 26.89
CA GLU A 178 15.56 -9.93 27.89
C GLU A 178 15.53 -9.13 29.19
N SER A 179 14.71 -9.58 30.13
CA SER A 179 14.72 -9.11 31.50
C SER A 179 14.63 -10.37 32.36
N ASP A 180 15.80 -10.71 32.91
CA ASP A 180 16.16 -11.53 34.07
C ASP A 180 15.16 -12.56 34.62
#